data_AF-V5HCX9-F1
#
_entry.id   AF-V5HCX9-F1
#
_cell.length_a   1.000
_cell.length_b   1.000
_cell.length_c   1.000
_cell.angle_alpha   90.00
_cell.angle_beta   90.00
_cell.angle_gamma   90.00
#
_symmetry.space_group_name_H-M   'P 1'
#
loop_
_entity.id
_entity.type
_entity.pdbx_description
1 polymer ?
#
loop_
_entity_poly.entity_id
_entity_poly.type
_entity_poly.pdbx_seq_one_letter_code
_entity_poly.pdbx_strand_id
1 'polypeptide(L)'
;CFPLQETWYMLYRNYAHDPAFGGTAKCVQFTNTGPEVNGGYPLVIRFGNSSNSVTATLESSPGYTAKNIIKLKPEGQDTSLSVFDGYMMCKECALLRFPYANENACGLLVPESQLGQDITCCKFAFDLLCGTSPKYIIYEESCSTKK
;
A
#
# COMPACT_ATOMS: atom_id res chain seq x y z
N CYS A 1 1.16 11.48 2.20
CA CYS A 1 0.66 11.51 0.81
C CYS A 1 -0.85 11.38 0.70
N PHE A 2 -1.59 11.15 1.80
CA PHE A 2 -3.05 11.22 1.79
C PHE A 2 -3.55 12.67 1.67
N PRO A 3 -4.70 12.89 1.02
CA PRO A 3 -5.43 11.91 0.21
C PRO A 3 -4.65 11.54 -1.08
N LEU A 4 -4.75 10.27 -1.48
CA LEU A 4 -4.14 9.78 -2.73
C LEU A 4 -4.81 10.51 -3.91
N GLN A 5 -4.00 11.12 -4.77
CA GLN A 5 -4.48 11.91 -5.91
C GLN A 5 -4.81 11.06 -7.15
N GLU A 6 -4.38 9.80 -7.14
CA GLU A 6 -4.56 8.83 -8.22
C GLU A 6 -4.57 7.41 -7.62
N THR A 7 -4.81 6.38 -8.45
CA THR A 7 -4.73 4.98 -8.00
C THR A 7 -3.28 4.59 -7.78
N TRP A 8 -3.01 3.95 -6.64
CA TRP A 8 -1.69 3.39 -6.32
C TRP A 8 -1.71 1.88 -6.53
N TYR A 9 -0.68 1.36 -7.19
CA TYR A 9 -0.52 -0.04 -7.56
C TYR A 9 0.63 -0.65 -6.78
N MET A 10 0.41 -1.80 -6.16
CA MET A 10 1.50 -2.60 -5.59
C MET A 10 2.24 -3.33 -6.72
N LEU A 11 3.51 -2.99 -6.93
CA LEU A 11 4.34 -3.63 -7.94
C LEU A 11 4.74 -5.03 -7.51
N TYR A 12 5.27 -5.15 -6.29
CA TYR A 12 5.70 -6.41 -5.70
C TYR A 12 5.77 -6.31 -4.19
N ARG A 13 5.86 -7.48 -3.54
CA ARG A 13 6.02 -7.64 -2.10
C ARG A 13 6.96 -8.80 -1.76
N ASN A 14 7.52 -8.82 -0.56
CA ASN A 14 8.45 -9.88 -0.13
C ASN A 14 7.79 -11.06 0.61
N TYR A 15 6.46 -11.13 0.62
CA TYR A 15 5.70 -12.18 1.28
C TYR A 15 4.63 -12.76 0.34
N ALA A 16 4.45 -14.08 0.38
CA ALA A 16 3.62 -14.78 -0.61
C ALA A 16 2.11 -14.54 -0.41
N HIS A 17 1.65 -14.55 0.84
CA HIS A 17 0.24 -14.55 1.21
C HIS A 17 -0.10 -13.39 2.14
N ASP A 18 -1.07 -12.56 1.75
CA ASP A 18 -1.65 -11.50 2.60
C ASP A 18 -2.93 -12.01 3.27
N PRO A 19 -2.96 -12.17 4.61
CA PRO A 19 -4.12 -12.71 5.32
C PRO A 19 -5.30 -11.73 5.39
N ALA A 20 -5.10 -10.44 5.12
CA ALA A 20 -6.12 -9.40 5.20
C ALA A 20 -6.69 -9.02 3.83
N PHE A 21 -5.83 -8.93 2.81
CA PHE A 21 -6.16 -8.40 1.50
C PHE A 21 -5.71 -9.34 0.38
N GLY A 22 -6.56 -10.34 0.10
CA GLY A 22 -6.50 -11.09 -1.15
C GLY A 22 -5.58 -12.30 -1.19
N GLY A 23 -4.98 -12.73 -0.07
CA GLY A 23 -4.18 -13.95 -0.05
C GLY A 23 -3.02 -13.85 -1.03
N THR A 24 -3.01 -14.66 -2.09
CA THR A 24 -2.03 -14.64 -3.19
C THR A 24 -2.46 -13.82 -4.42
N ALA A 25 -3.55 -13.05 -4.32
CA ALA A 25 -4.10 -12.27 -5.41
C ALA A 25 -3.11 -11.24 -5.98
N LYS A 26 -3.24 -11.01 -7.28
CA LYS A 26 -2.55 -9.96 -8.04
C LYS A 26 -3.37 -8.66 -8.02
N CYS A 27 -2.86 -7.63 -8.69
CA CYS A 27 -3.57 -6.39 -8.96
C CYS A 27 -4.05 -5.67 -7.69
N VAL A 28 -3.18 -5.62 -6.68
CA VAL A 28 -3.49 -4.87 -5.45
C VAL A 28 -3.43 -3.37 -5.75
N GLN A 29 -4.54 -2.67 -5.54
CA GLN A 29 -4.72 -1.25 -5.83
C GLN A 29 -5.31 -0.52 -4.62
N PHE A 30 -4.93 0.75 -4.46
CA PHE A 30 -5.45 1.64 -3.43
C PHE A 30 -5.95 2.91 -4.10
N THR A 31 -7.23 3.24 -3.88
CA THR A 31 -7.86 4.44 -4.47
C THR A 31 -8.68 5.15 -3.40
N ASN A 32 -8.48 6.46 -3.24
CA ASN A 32 -9.39 7.27 -2.43
C ASN A 32 -10.73 7.44 -3.14
N THR A 33 -11.83 7.19 -2.43
CA THR A 33 -13.19 7.24 -2.99
C THR A 33 -13.94 8.53 -2.68
N GLY A 34 -13.36 9.41 -1.87
CA GLY A 34 -13.98 10.65 -1.46
C GLY A 34 -13.06 11.55 -0.63
N PRO A 35 -13.57 12.71 -0.18
CA PRO A 35 -12.82 13.63 0.67
C PRO A 35 -12.59 13.05 2.07
N GLU A 36 -11.69 13.69 2.82
CA GLU A 36 -11.51 13.40 4.24
C GLU A 36 -12.80 13.66 5.03
N VAL A 37 -13.14 12.74 5.93
CA VAL A 37 -14.27 12.86 6.86
C VAL A 37 -13.75 12.57 8.28
N ASN A 38 -13.80 13.56 9.17
CA ASN A 38 -13.39 13.43 10.57
C ASN A 38 -11.98 12.84 10.77
N GLY A 39 -10.98 13.26 9.98
CA GLY A 39 -9.61 12.72 10.07
C GLY A 39 -9.41 11.36 9.41
N GLY A 40 -10.47 10.78 8.82
CA GLY A 40 -10.45 9.53 8.07
C GLY A 40 -10.50 9.75 6.57
N TYR A 41 -9.71 8.98 5.84
CA TYR A 41 -9.65 8.99 4.38
C TYR A 41 -10.36 7.73 3.84
N PRO A 42 -11.51 7.86 3.18
CA PRO A 42 -12.21 6.72 2.59
C PRO A 42 -11.39 6.17 1.41
N LEU A 43 -11.13 4.86 1.45
CA LEU A 43 -10.32 4.13 0.50
C LEU A 43 -11.05 2.87 0.04
N VAL A 44 -10.79 2.47 -1.20
CA VAL A 44 -11.07 1.11 -1.66
C VAL A 44 -9.75 0.43 -1.98
N ILE A 45 -9.57 -0.76 -1.42
CA ILE A 45 -8.46 -1.66 -1.73
C ILE A 45 -9.01 -2.74 -2.66
N ARG A 46 -8.51 -2.80 -3.90
CA ARG A 46 -8.86 -3.87 -4.85
C ARG A 46 -7.76 -4.90 -4.90
N PHE A 47 -8.11 -6.17 -5.12
CA PHE A 47 -7.18 -7.28 -5.27
C PHE A 47 -7.87 -8.42 -6.04
N GLY A 48 -7.26 -8.87 -7.13
CA GLY A 48 -7.92 -9.77 -8.08
C GLY A 48 -9.27 -9.23 -8.54
N ASN A 49 -10.33 -10.03 -8.38
CA ASN A 49 -11.71 -9.66 -8.70
C ASN A 49 -12.51 -9.17 -7.47
N SER A 50 -11.83 -8.90 -6.36
CA SER A 50 -12.45 -8.52 -5.09
C SER A 50 -12.01 -7.12 -4.65
N SER A 51 -12.77 -6.52 -3.75
CA SER A 51 -12.47 -5.21 -3.18
C SER A 51 -13.01 -5.06 -1.78
N ASN A 52 -12.27 -4.33 -0.94
CA ASN A 52 -12.70 -3.94 0.40
C ASN A 52 -12.71 -2.43 0.53
N SER A 53 -13.82 -1.88 1.02
CA SER A 53 -13.88 -0.49 1.48
C SER A 53 -13.26 -0.39 2.87
N VAL A 54 -12.37 0.58 3.05
CA VAL A 54 -11.68 0.83 4.32
C VAL A 54 -11.64 2.33 4.60
N THR A 55 -11.61 2.70 5.88
CA THR A 55 -11.23 4.06 6.30
C THR A 55 -9.78 4.03 6.75
N ALA A 56 -8.94 4.85 6.13
CA ALA A 56 -7.57 5.07 6.59
C ALA A 56 -7.50 6.25 7.57
N THR A 57 -6.88 6.05 8.73
CA THR A 57 -6.46 7.14 9.61
C THR A 57 -4.95 7.11 9.77
N LEU A 58 -4.36 8.24 10.16
CA LEU A 58 -2.91 8.42 10.21
C LEU A 58 -2.45 8.75 11.63
N GLU A 59 -1.44 8.03 12.10
CA GLU A 59 -0.84 8.16 13.43
C GLU A 59 0.68 8.28 13.33
N SER A 60 1.30 8.81 14.39
CA SER A 60 2.75 8.88 14.52
C SER A 60 3.23 7.81 15.49
N SER A 61 4.28 7.08 15.11
CA SER A 61 4.97 6.15 16.01
C SER A 61 5.74 6.91 17.12
N PRO A 62 6.05 6.26 18.26
CA PRO A 62 6.78 6.90 19.36
C PRO A 62 8.10 7.56 18.89
N GLY A 63 8.30 8.82 19.27
CA GLY A 63 9.48 9.61 18.90
C GLY A 63 9.38 10.29 17.53
N TYR A 64 8.30 10.10 16.78
CA TYR A 64 8.07 10.76 15.49
C TYR A 64 6.97 11.81 15.57
N THR A 65 7.18 12.94 14.88
CA THR A 65 6.11 13.92 14.61
C THR A 65 5.39 13.59 13.29
N ALA A 66 6.12 13.03 12.33
CA ALA A 66 5.56 12.57 11.06
C ALA A 66 4.57 11.41 11.28
N LYS A 67 3.43 11.47 10.60
CA LYS A 67 2.40 10.42 10.64
C LYS A 67 2.83 9.25 9.77
N ASN A 68 3.57 8.30 10.34
CA ASN A 68 4.19 7.16 9.65
C ASN A 68 3.44 5.83 9.87
N ILE A 69 2.28 5.86 10.52
CA ILE A 69 1.40 4.70 10.68
C ILE A 69 0.08 4.99 9.96
N ILE A 70 -0.34 4.05 9.11
CA ILE A 70 -1.64 4.03 8.45
C ILE A 70 -2.48 2.96 9.15
N LYS A 71 -3.56 3.37 9.81
CA LYS A 71 -4.56 2.47 10.37
C LYS A 71 -5.66 2.26 9.33
N LEU A 72 -5.81 1.03 8.86
CA LEU A 72 -6.86 0.65 7.92
C LEU A 72 -7.99 -0.02 8.71
N LYS A 73 -9.15 0.62 8.75
CA LYS A 73 -10.37 0.06 9.35
C LYS A 73 -11.32 -0.42 8.24
N PRO A 74 -11.48 -1.73 8.01
CA PRO A 74 -12.47 -2.23 7.07
C PRO A 74 -13.89 -1.87 7.49
N GLU A 75 -14.75 -1.59 6.52
CA GLU A 75 -16.17 -1.37 6.80
C GLU A 75 -16.80 -2.61 7.45
N GLY A 76 -17.63 -2.40 8.47
CA GLY A 76 -18.29 -3.49 9.22
C GLY A 76 -17.38 -4.27 10.17
N GLN A 77 -16.11 -3.88 10.34
CA GLN A 77 -15.19 -4.47 11.32
C GLN A 77 -14.81 -3.46 12.41
N ASP A 78 -14.64 -3.96 13.63
CA ASP A 78 -14.26 -3.13 14.78
C ASP A 78 -12.75 -2.97 14.94
N THR A 79 -11.97 -3.88 14.34
CA THR A 79 -10.51 -3.88 14.43
C THR A 79 -9.88 -3.14 13.25
N SER A 80 -8.75 -2.50 13.51
CA SER A 80 -7.94 -1.83 12.48
C SER A 80 -6.62 -2.57 12.28
N LEU A 81 -6.19 -2.65 11.03
CA LEU A 81 -4.87 -3.16 10.65
C LEU A 81 -3.87 -2.00 10.61
N SER A 82 -2.67 -2.21 11.10
CA SER A 82 -1.60 -1.20 11.06
C SER A 82 -0.64 -1.49 9.92
N VAL A 83 -0.42 -0.48 9.09
CA VAL A 83 0.59 -0.46 8.02
C VAL A 83 1.56 0.66 8.34
N PHE A 84 2.86 0.42 8.19
CA PHE A 84 3.89 1.40 8.51
C PHE A 84 4.54 1.91 7.23
N ASP A 85 4.78 3.22 7.18
CA ASP A 85 5.55 3.83 6.12
C ASP A 85 7.04 3.62 6.40
N GLY A 86 7.71 2.83 5.56
CA GLY A 86 9.15 2.61 5.66
C GLY A 86 9.98 3.55 4.77
N TYR A 87 9.40 4.02 3.67
CA TYR A 87 9.99 5.03 2.78
C TYR A 87 8.92 5.56 1.83
N MET A 88 8.88 6.88 1.62
CA MET A 88 7.81 7.49 0.84
C MET A 88 8.30 8.69 0.04
N MET A 89 7.94 8.69 -1.23
CA MET A 89 8.06 9.83 -2.15
C MET A 89 6.69 10.01 -2.81
N CYS A 90 5.89 10.98 -2.33
CA CYS A 90 4.46 11.06 -2.64
C CYS A 90 4.07 11.15 -4.12
N LYS A 91 5.01 11.44 -5.02
CA LYS A 91 4.76 11.50 -6.47
C LYS A 91 5.42 10.36 -7.24
N GLU A 92 6.13 9.47 -6.54
CA GLU A 92 6.97 8.43 -7.13
C GLU A 92 6.63 7.04 -6.61
N CYS A 93 6.64 6.85 -5.28
CA CYS A 93 6.50 5.53 -4.69
C CYS A 93 6.25 5.55 -3.17
N ALA A 94 5.87 4.39 -2.66
CA ALA A 94 5.66 4.09 -1.25
C ALA A 94 6.20 2.69 -0.96
N LEU A 95 7.04 2.58 0.06
CA LEU A 95 7.41 1.31 0.67
C LEU A 95 6.63 1.20 1.97
N LEU A 96 5.71 0.24 2.00
CA LEU A 96 4.86 -0.03 3.15
C LEU A 96 5.26 -1.33 3.81
N ARG A 97 5.26 -1.35 5.15
CA ARG A 97 5.44 -2.54 5.97
C ARG A 97 4.09 -3.02 6.52
N PHE A 98 3.86 -4.32 6.44
CA PHE A 98 2.59 -4.98 6.73
C PHE A 98 2.75 -5.97 7.89
N PRO A 99 3.01 -5.51 9.13
CA PRO A 99 3.34 -6.39 10.26
C PRO A 99 2.26 -7.41 10.59
N TYR A 100 1.00 -7.17 10.19
CA TYR A 100 -0.08 -8.14 10.33
C TYR A 100 0.10 -9.40 9.46
N ALA A 101 0.89 -9.32 8.37
CA ALA A 101 1.15 -10.45 7.48
C ALA A 101 2.35 -11.27 7.96
N ASN A 102 3.43 -10.60 8.38
CA ASN A 102 4.54 -11.11 9.19
C ASN A 102 5.47 -9.94 9.56
N GLU A 103 6.42 -10.16 10.48
CA GLU A 103 7.30 -9.13 11.04
C GLU A 103 8.12 -8.35 9.98
N ASN A 104 8.46 -8.98 8.86
CA ASN A 104 9.31 -8.41 7.80
C ASN A 104 8.55 -8.13 6.50
N ALA A 105 7.21 -8.22 6.52
CA ALA A 105 6.39 -8.07 5.33
C ALA A 105 6.46 -6.64 4.80
N CYS A 106 6.82 -6.50 3.52
CA CYS A 106 6.92 -5.25 2.81
C CYS A 106 6.30 -5.32 1.42
N GLY A 107 5.81 -4.20 0.93
CA GLY A 107 5.39 -4.01 -0.45
C GLY A 107 5.87 -2.68 -1.00
N LEU A 108 6.24 -2.67 -2.28
CA LEU A 108 6.51 -1.45 -3.02
C LEU A 108 5.28 -1.09 -3.86
N LEU A 109 4.80 0.14 -3.68
CA LEU A 109 3.68 0.70 -4.41
C LEU A 109 4.13 1.92 -5.20
N VAL A 110 3.46 2.19 -6.31
CA VAL A 110 3.65 3.39 -7.13
C VAL A 110 2.30 3.99 -7.53
N PRO A 111 2.21 5.30 -7.73
CA PRO A 111 1.05 5.90 -8.38
C PRO A 111 0.93 5.44 -9.84
N GLU A 112 -0.28 5.50 -10.40
CA GLU A 112 -0.59 5.14 -11.78
C GLU A 112 0.34 5.83 -12.79
N SER A 113 0.60 7.12 -12.58
CA SER A 113 1.49 7.96 -13.38
C SER A 113 2.94 7.47 -13.45
N GLN A 114 3.35 6.57 -12.54
CA GLN A 114 4.70 6.03 -12.42
C GLN A 114 4.81 4.57 -12.88
N LEU A 115 3.73 3.97 -13.36
CA LEU A 115 3.77 2.64 -13.97
C LEU A 115 4.69 2.64 -15.19
N GLY A 116 5.69 1.76 -15.17
CA GLY A 116 6.70 1.64 -16.23
C GLY A 116 7.80 2.69 -16.21
N GLN A 117 7.76 3.65 -15.27
CA GLN A 117 8.80 4.67 -15.12
C GLN A 117 10.00 4.15 -14.32
N ASP A 118 11.13 4.86 -14.40
CA ASP A 118 12.28 4.56 -13.56
C ASP A 118 12.07 5.09 -12.13
N ILE A 119 12.03 4.16 -11.19
CA ILE A 119 11.86 4.39 -9.75
C ILE A 119 13.05 3.80 -8.96
N THR A 120 14.26 3.91 -9.52
CA THR A 120 15.49 3.28 -8.98
C THR A 120 15.72 3.60 -7.51
N CYS A 121 15.50 4.83 -7.04
CA CYS A 121 15.63 5.21 -5.63
C CYS A 121 14.71 4.36 -4.74
N CYS A 122 13.46 4.14 -5.17
CA CYS A 122 12.48 3.35 -4.45
C CYS A 122 12.81 1.85 -4.43
N LYS A 123 13.31 1.32 -5.56
CA LYS A 123 13.79 -0.07 -5.67
C LYS A 123 14.98 -0.30 -4.74
N PHE A 124 15.93 0.65 -4.70
CA PHE A 124 17.07 0.60 -3.80
C PHE A 124 16.63 0.65 -2.33
N ALA A 125 15.73 1.56 -1.96
CA ALA A 125 15.18 1.64 -0.61
C ALA A 125 14.46 0.33 -0.20
N PHE A 126 13.73 -0.28 -1.12
CA PHE A 126 13.12 -1.60 -0.90
C PHE A 126 14.16 -2.67 -0.60
N ASP A 127 15.17 -2.79 -1.45
CA ASP A 127 16.20 -3.82 -1.28
C ASP A 127 16.95 -3.66 0.05
N LEU A 128 17.21 -2.42 0.45
CA LEU A 128 17.86 -2.10 1.73
C LEU A 128 16.98 -2.44 2.94
N LEU A 129 15.68 -2.13 2.89
CA LEU A 129 14.80 -2.21 4.05
C LEU A 129 13.99 -3.50 4.17
N CYS A 130 13.83 -4.23 3.08
CA CYS A 130 12.91 -5.37 2.95
C CYS A 130 13.58 -6.63 2.36
N GLY A 131 14.84 -6.51 1.95
CA GLY A 131 15.61 -7.58 1.34
C GLY A 131 15.39 -7.69 -0.17
N THR A 132 16.34 -8.36 -0.82
CA THR A 132 16.36 -8.52 -2.28
C THR A 132 15.57 -9.74 -2.78
N SER A 133 15.25 -10.69 -1.90
CA SER A 133 14.55 -11.93 -2.23
C SER A 133 13.81 -12.52 -1.01
N PRO A 134 12.62 -13.14 -1.17
CA PRO A 134 11.86 -13.26 -2.43
C PRO A 134 11.15 -11.94 -2.82
N LYS A 135 10.84 -11.78 -4.12
CA LYS A 135 9.96 -10.71 -4.63
C LYS A 135 8.80 -11.32 -5.41
N TYR A 136 7.63 -11.31 -4.81
CA TYR A 136 6.38 -11.73 -5.45
C TYR A 136 5.83 -10.56 -6.24
N ILE A 137 5.86 -10.64 -7.57
CA ILE A 137 5.29 -9.64 -8.47
C ILE A 137 3.78 -9.62 -8.28
N ILE A 138 3.19 -8.44 -8.04
CA ILE A 138 1.75 -8.25 -7.79
C ILE A 138 1.09 -7.50 -8.93
N TYR A 139 1.79 -6.55 -9.54
CA TYR A 139 1.31 -5.83 -10.71
C TYR A 139 1.63 -6.59 -12.00
N GLU A 140 0.64 -6.64 -12.89
CA GLU A 140 0.74 -7.09 -14.28
C GLU A 140 0.04 -6.03 -15.15
N GLU A 141 0.36 -5.92 -16.43
CA GLU A 141 -0.23 -4.88 -17.30
C GLU A 141 -1.77 -4.95 -17.35
N SER A 142 -2.33 -6.16 -17.22
CA SER A 142 -3.77 -6.43 -17.13
C SER A 142 -4.45 -5.79 -15.90
N CYS A 143 -3.68 -5.42 -14.87
CA CYS A 143 -4.20 -4.77 -13.68
C CYS A 143 -4.62 -3.33 -13.93
N SER A 144 -3.98 -2.63 -14.88
CA SER A 144 -4.40 -1.29 -15.28
C SER A 144 -5.40 -1.38 -16.41
N THR A 145 -6.60 -0.85 -16.21
CA THR A 145 -7.54 -0.58 -17.31
C THR A 145 -7.03 0.66 -18.05
N LYS A 146 -5.95 0.53 -18.83
CA LYS A 146 -5.56 1.57 -19.78
C LYS A 146 -6.74 1.74 -20.74
N LYS A 147 -7.51 2.81 -20.58
CA LYS A 147 -8.45 3.30 -21.57
C LYS A 147 -7.80 4.45 -22.32
#